data_AF-A0A382U017-F1
#
_entry.id   AF-A0A382U017-F1
#
_cell.length_a   1.000
_cell.length_b   1.000
_cell.length_c   1.000
_cell.angle_alpha   90.00
_cell.angle_beta   90.00
_cell.angle_gamma   90.00
#
_symmetry.space_group_name_H-M   'P 1'
#
loop_
_entity.id
_entity.type
_entity.pdbx_description
1 polymer ?
#
loop_
_entity_poly.entity_id
_entity_poly.type
_entity_poly.pdbx_seq_one_letter_code
_entity_poly.pdbx_strand_id
1 'polypeptide(L)'
;MNNQKNPKLGHNKKTFLEKPIEHIDITSFDSRKIIESMNKMSFTSRDTAKASGIFNEMLSDKNCTIFLTIAGSTSAAGCMKIYSDMIKYNMVDVIV
;
A
#
# COMPACT_ATOMS: atom_id res chain seq x y z
N MET A 1 -54.30 1.59 -3.62
CA MET A 1 -53.36 2.72 -3.82
C MET A 1 -51.96 2.18 -4.01
N ASN A 2 -51.44 2.22 -5.24
CA ASN A 2 -50.07 1.81 -5.58
C ASN A 2 -49.08 2.86 -5.05
N ASN A 3 -48.36 2.55 -3.98
CA ASN A 3 -47.21 3.35 -3.57
C ASN A 3 -46.09 3.15 -4.59
N GLN A 4 -45.87 4.16 -5.43
CA GLN A 4 -44.69 4.27 -6.28
C GLN A 4 -43.45 4.24 -5.38
N LYS A 5 -42.66 3.15 -5.44
CA LYS A 5 -41.35 3.08 -4.80
C LYS A 5 -40.45 4.13 -5.44
N ASN A 6 -40.21 5.21 -4.70
CA ASN A 6 -39.36 6.32 -5.11
C ASN A 6 -37.92 5.79 -5.34
N PRO A 7 -37.37 5.79 -6.57
CA PRO A 7 -36.08 5.13 -6.88
C PRO A 7 -34.87 5.80 -6.21
N LYS A 8 -35.09 6.92 -5.51
CA LYS A 8 -34.08 7.67 -4.74
C LYS A 8 -33.90 7.19 -3.29
N LEU A 9 -34.66 6.20 -2.81
CA LEU A 9 -34.57 5.69 -1.42
C LEU A 9 -33.62 4.49 -1.22
N GLY A 10 -32.94 4.03 -2.27
CA GLY A 10 -31.92 2.97 -2.16
C GLY A 10 -30.52 3.56 -2.14
N HIS A 11 -29.55 2.85 -1.56
CA HIS A 11 -28.11 3.14 -1.68
C HIS A 11 -27.64 2.97 -3.15
N ASN A 12 -28.10 3.84 -4.05
CA ASN A 12 -27.75 3.84 -5.46
C ASN A 12 -26.39 4.55 -5.62
N LYS A 13 -25.38 3.93 -5.01
CA LYS A 13 -24.00 4.42 -4.86
C LYS A 13 -23.10 4.04 -6.05
N LYS A 14 -23.69 3.63 -7.18
CA LYS A 14 -22.96 3.20 -8.38
C LYS A 14 -21.99 4.26 -8.88
N THR A 15 -22.32 5.54 -8.69
CA THR A 15 -21.46 6.68 -9.05
C THR A 15 -20.11 6.67 -8.32
N PHE A 16 -20.01 6.07 -7.13
CA PHE A 16 -18.72 5.97 -6.40
C PHE A 16 -17.71 5.02 -7.07
N LEU A 17 -18.16 4.17 -7.99
CA LEU A 17 -17.32 3.20 -8.68
C LEU A 17 -17.00 3.63 -10.12
N GLU A 18 -17.39 4.84 -10.53
CA GLU A 18 -17.11 5.37 -11.87
C GLU A 18 -15.61 5.61 -12.10
N LYS A 19 -14.85 5.82 -11.02
CA LYS A 19 -13.39 5.98 -11.06
C LYS A 19 -12.76 4.80 -10.32
N PRO A 20 -12.19 3.82 -11.02
CA PRO A 20 -11.52 2.71 -10.35
C PRO A 20 -10.32 3.21 -9.56
N ILE A 21 -10.01 2.53 -8.46
CA ILE A 21 -8.75 2.74 -7.74
C ILE A 21 -7.62 2.17 -8.58
N GLU A 22 -6.55 2.96 -8.75
CA GLU A 22 -5.35 2.54 -9.45
C GLU A 22 -4.28 2.09 -8.46
N HIS A 23 -3.58 1.01 -8.82
CA HIS A 23 -2.45 0.54 -8.05
C HIS A 23 -1.19 1.27 -8.47
N ILE A 24 -0.46 1.82 -7.51
CA ILE A 24 0.84 2.45 -7.79
C ILE A 24 1.82 1.41 -8.33
N ASP A 25 2.54 1.79 -9.38
CA ASP A 25 3.63 1.01 -9.95
C ASP A 25 4.97 1.57 -9.45
N ILE A 26 5.51 0.94 -8.41
CA ILE A 26 6.79 1.37 -7.80
C ILE A 26 8.00 1.12 -8.68
N THR A 27 7.85 0.37 -9.78
CA THR A 27 8.94 0.13 -10.75
C THR A 27 9.05 1.24 -11.79
N SER A 28 8.04 2.12 -11.87
CA SER A 28 7.97 3.21 -12.85
C SER A 28 8.80 4.46 -12.48
N PHE A 29 9.30 4.55 -11.24
CA PHE A 29 10.09 5.67 -10.76
C PHE A 29 11.10 5.25 -9.68
N ASP A 30 12.12 6.07 -9.45
CA ASP A 30 13.10 5.88 -8.36
C ASP A 30 12.89 6.93 -7.26
N SER A 31 12.33 6.51 -6.14
CA SER A 31 12.08 7.36 -4.97
C SER A 31 13.19 7.33 -3.92
N ARG A 32 14.29 6.57 -4.12
CA ARG A 32 15.31 6.35 -3.07
C ARG A 32 15.89 7.66 -2.55
N LYS A 33 16.23 8.58 -3.45
CA LYS A 33 16.75 9.92 -3.08
C LYS A 33 15.77 10.73 -2.22
N ILE A 34 14.47 10.58 -2.45
CA ILE A 34 13.44 11.24 -1.65
C ILE A 34 13.46 10.66 -0.24
N ILE A 35 13.40 9.33 -0.11
CA ILE A 35 13.42 8.64 1.19
C ILE A 35 14.72 8.92 1.96
N GLU A 36 15.87 8.91 1.28
CA GLU A 36 17.17 9.25 1.89
C GLU A 36 17.18 10.66 2.47
N SER A 37 16.59 11.64 1.75
CA SER A 37 16.52 13.03 2.22
C SER A 37 15.67 13.18 3.49
N MET A 38 14.68 12.29 3.68
CA MET A 38 13.80 12.30 4.85
C MET A 38 14.53 11.98 6.16
N ASN A 39 15.74 11.39 6.12
CA ASN A 39 16.59 11.21 7.32
C ASN A 39 16.91 12.53 8.04
N LYS A 40 17.03 13.63 7.28
CA LYS A 40 17.34 14.96 7.82
C LYS A 40 16.09 15.73 8.27
N MET A 41 14.90 15.16 8.09
CA MET A 41 13.62 15.80 8.44
C MET A 41 13.19 15.43 9.87
N SER A 42 12.05 15.96 10.33
CA SER A 42 11.46 15.67 11.64
C SER A 42 10.23 14.75 11.53
N PHE A 43 9.73 14.30 12.68
CA PHE A 43 8.51 13.50 12.82
C PHE A 43 8.53 12.21 11.98
N THR A 44 7.38 11.82 11.43
CA THR A 44 7.18 10.58 10.68
C THR A 44 8.02 10.49 9.41
N SER A 45 8.53 11.61 8.89
CA SER A 45 9.45 11.57 7.76
C SER A 45 10.75 10.85 8.12
N ARG A 46 11.32 11.15 9.30
CA ARG A 46 12.53 10.50 9.77
C ARG A 46 12.28 9.02 10.06
N ASP A 47 11.13 8.72 10.65
CA ASP A 47 10.75 7.33 10.93
C ASP A 47 10.62 6.51 9.65
N THR A 48 10.07 7.09 8.58
CA THR A 48 9.97 6.45 7.26
C THR A 48 11.36 6.14 6.68
N ALA A 49 12.28 7.11 6.73
CA ALA A 49 13.65 6.90 6.27
C ALA A 49 14.38 5.81 7.08
N LYS A 50 14.25 5.86 8.40
CA LYS A 50 14.83 4.86 9.30
C LYS A 50 14.24 3.46 9.06
N ALA A 51 12.93 3.35 8.90
CA ALA A 51 12.26 2.09 8.61
C ALA A 51 12.74 1.48 7.28
N SER A 52 12.95 2.31 6.25
CA SER A 52 13.50 1.83 4.97
C SER A 52 14.92 1.27 5.13
N GLY A 53 15.74 1.88 6.00
CA GLY A 53 17.08 1.37 6.33
C GLY A 53 17.03 0.01 7.02
N ILE A 54 16.21 -0.12 8.06
CA ILE A 54 15.99 -1.39 8.78
C ILE A 54 15.52 -2.48 7.82
N PHE A 55 14.60 -2.16 6.91
CA PHE A 55 14.11 -3.13 5.95
C PHE A 55 15.20 -3.59 4.97
N ASN A 56 16.09 -2.69 4.53
CA ASN A 56 17.25 -3.07 3.71
C ASN A 56 18.26 -3.94 4.46
N GLU A 57 18.44 -3.72 5.76
CA GLU A 57 19.26 -4.60 6.62
C GLU A 57 18.64 -6.00 6.69
N MET A 58 17.32 -6.09 6.89
CA MET A 58 16.59 -7.36 6.89
C MET A 58 16.73 -8.10 5.55
N LEU A 59 16.59 -7.40 4.42
CA LEU A 59 16.75 -7.97 3.08
C LEU A 59 18.17 -8.49 2.80
N SER A 60 19.18 -7.88 3.45
CA SER A 60 20.58 -8.27 3.28
C SER A 60 20.96 -9.48 4.12
N ASP A 61 20.24 -9.74 5.21
CA ASP A 61 20.46 -10.88 6.10
C ASP A 61 19.70 -12.12 5.62
N LYS A 62 20.46 -13.10 5.11
CA LYS A 62 19.91 -14.37 4.60
C LYS A 62 19.30 -15.27 5.67
N ASN A 63 19.56 -15.00 6.95
CA ASN A 63 18.98 -15.74 8.07
C ASN A 63 17.75 -15.02 8.65
N CYS A 64 17.41 -13.84 8.13
CA CYS A 64 16.23 -13.09 8.54
C CYS A 64 14.99 -13.65 7.82
N THR A 65 13.91 -13.88 8.57
CA THR A 65 12.59 -14.17 8.00
C THR A 65 11.71 -12.93 8.11
N ILE A 66 11.20 -12.47 6.98
CA ILE A 66 10.45 -11.23 6.84
C ILE A 66 8.96 -11.52 6.79
N PHE A 67 8.26 -11.08 7.84
CA PHE A 67 6.80 -11.14 7.94
C PHE A 67 6.19 -9.79 7.52
N LEU A 68 5.37 -9.81 6.48
CA LEU A 68 4.58 -8.67 6.02
C LEU A 68 3.16 -8.78 6.56
N THR A 69 2.83 -7.95 7.55
CA THR A 69 1.47 -7.85 8.08
C THR A 69 0.72 -6.71 7.40
N ILE A 70 -0.44 -6.99 6.81
CA ILE A 70 -1.23 -6.01 6.05
C ILE A 70 -2.64 -5.85 6.61
N ALA A 71 -3.09 -4.60 6.72
CA ALA A 71 -4.50 -4.33 6.97
C ALA A 71 -5.28 -4.46 5.66
N GLY A 72 -6.37 -5.24 5.65
CA GLY A 72 -7.17 -5.48 4.43
C GLY A 72 -7.70 -4.22 3.74
N SER A 73 -7.83 -3.09 4.44
CA SER A 73 -8.22 -1.81 3.84
C SER A 73 -7.19 -1.26 2.84
N THR A 74 -5.91 -1.57 3.03
CA THR A 74 -4.81 -1.04 2.20
C THR A 74 -4.77 -1.67 0.81
N SER A 75 -5.22 -2.92 0.66
CA SER A 75 -5.36 -3.55 -0.65
C SER A 75 -6.44 -2.85 -1.49
N ALA A 76 -7.58 -2.51 -0.86
CA ALA A 76 -8.65 -1.72 -1.47
C ALA A 76 -8.22 -0.27 -1.75
N ALA A 77 -7.26 0.27 -1.00
CA ALA A 77 -6.75 1.63 -1.16
C ALA A 77 -5.70 1.78 -2.30
N GLY A 78 -5.34 0.69 -2.99
CA GLY A 78 -4.44 0.76 -4.14
C GLY A 78 -3.06 0.15 -3.91
N CYS A 79 -2.77 -0.46 -2.75
CA CYS A 79 -1.42 -1.00 -2.47
C CYS A 79 -1.17 -2.43 -3.00
N MET A 80 -2.17 -3.10 -3.60
CA MET A 80 -2.04 -4.51 -3.95
C MET A 80 -0.86 -4.83 -4.88
N LYS A 81 -0.53 -3.94 -5.81
CA LYS A 81 0.62 -4.14 -6.71
C LYS A 81 1.97 -4.07 -5.97
N ILE A 82 2.08 -3.21 -4.95
CA ILE A 82 3.27 -3.18 -4.07
C ILE A 82 3.48 -4.54 -3.42
N TYR A 83 2.43 -5.12 -2.83
CA TYR A 83 2.54 -6.43 -2.17
C TYR A 83 2.90 -7.53 -3.16
N SER A 84 2.29 -7.51 -4.35
CA SER A 84 2.63 -8.43 -5.43
C SER A 84 4.10 -8.33 -5.84
N ASP A 85 4.65 -7.11 -5.96
CA ASP A 85 6.04 -6.90 -6.33
C ASP A 85 7.00 -7.34 -5.21
N MET A 86 6.67 -7.07 -3.95
CA MET A 86 7.45 -7.54 -2.80
C MET A 86 7.58 -9.07 -2.78
N ILE A 87 6.49 -9.80 -3.07
CA ILE A 87 6.52 -11.26 -3.17
C ILE A 87 7.35 -11.70 -4.38
N LYS A 88 7.07 -11.11 -5.55
CA LYS A 88 7.72 -11.46 -6.83
C LYS A 88 9.24 -11.31 -6.77
N TYR A 89 9.73 -10.29 -6.07
CA TYR A 89 11.16 -10.02 -5.93
C TYR A 89 11.77 -10.61 -4.64
N ASN A 90 11.07 -11.53 -3.98
CA ASN A 90 11.54 -12.25 -2.79
C ASN A 90 11.97 -11.29 -1.66
N MET A 91 11.18 -10.23 -1.44
CA MET A 91 11.40 -9.24 -0.39
C MET A 91 10.66 -9.58 0.91
N VAL A 92 9.77 -10.58 0.89
CA VAL A 92 8.96 -11.03 2.02
C VAL A 92 8.82 -12.55 1.97
N ASP A 93 8.81 -13.19 3.14
CA ASP A 93 8.71 -14.66 3.27
C ASP A 93 7.32 -15.11 3.69
N VAL A 94 6.65 -14.31 4.55
CA VAL A 94 5.34 -14.64 5.12
C VAL A 94 4.43 -13.42 5.05
N ILE A 95 3.14 -13.63 4.79
CA ILE A 95 2.11 -12.59 4.80
C ILE A 95 1.04 -12.92 5.83
N VAL A 96 0.64 -11.91 6.61
CA VAL A 96 -0.41 -11.98 7.64
C VAL A 96 -1.49 -10.93 7.39
#